data_AF-A0A0K2TJ99-F1
#
_entry.id   AF-A0A0K2TJ99-F1
#
_cell.length_a   1.000
_cell.length_b   1.000
_cell.length_c   1.000
_cell.angle_alpha   90.00
_cell.angle_beta   90.00
_cell.angle_gamma   90.00
#
_symmetry.space_group_name_H-M   'P 1'
#
loop_
_entity.id
_entity.type
_entity.pdbx_description
1 polymer ?
#
loop_
_entity_poly.entity_id
_entity_poly.type
_entity_poly.pdbx_seq_one_letter_code
_entity_poly.pdbx_strand_id
1 'polypeptide(L)'
;NFLLYDSGDNKQYRILIFGTNPGLEDLAKHKILAIDQTFKIVPCTSYEFLTIDTIVISTSIQKIIALLRSKTEYIYLILYQKLKEIISE
;
A
#
# COMPACT_ATOMS: atom_id res chain seq x y z
N ASN A 1 -3.63 4.95 14.28
CA ASN A 1 -3.98 3.51 14.14
C ASN A 1 -3.02 2.86 13.18
N PHE A 2 -2.71 1.57 13.36
CA PHE A 2 -1.79 0.85 12.46
C PHE A 2 -2.49 0.31 11.20
N LEU A 3 -3.71 -0.21 11.34
CA LEU A 3 -4.58 -0.50 10.20
C LEU A 3 -5.26 0.80 9.79
N LEU A 4 -5.02 1.23 8.55
CA LEU A 4 -5.53 2.48 7.98
C LEU A 4 -6.79 2.24 7.13
N TYR A 5 -6.87 1.09 6.45
CA TYR A 5 -8.01 0.74 5.61
C TYR A 5 -8.20 -0.78 5.50
N ASP A 6 -9.45 -1.23 5.52
CA ASP A 6 -9.88 -2.57 5.16
C ASP A 6 -11.10 -2.46 4.25
N SER A 7 -11.00 -2.96 3.02
CA SER A 7 -12.11 -2.95 2.07
C SER A 7 -13.24 -3.94 2.41
N GLY A 8 -13.11 -4.73 3.47
CA GLY A 8 -14.06 -5.76 3.88
C GLY A 8 -13.85 -7.11 3.19
N ASP A 9 -14.75 -8.07 3.44
CA ASP A 9 -14.57 -9.49 3.10
C ASP A 9 -14.84 -9.86 1.62
N ASN A 10 -14.57 -8.94 0.70
CA ASN A 10 -14.59 -9.28 -0.72
C ASN A 10 -13.37 -10.17 -1.05
N LYS A 11 -13.57 -11.48 -1.05
CA LYS A 11 -12.51 -12.48 -1.20
C LYS A 11 -11.61 -12.28 -2.43
N GLN A 12 -12.11 -11.70 -3.51
CA GLN A 12 -11.32 -11.49 -4.73
C GLN A 12 -10.56 -10.16 -4.75
N TYR A 13 -11.06 -9.15 -4.04
CA TYR A 13 -10.57 -7.77 -4.17
C TYR A 13 -10.26 -7.13 -2.82
N ARG A 14 -10.04 -7.93 -1.77
CA ARG A 14 -9.73 -7.41 -0.44
C ARG A 14 -8.38 -6.70 -0.46
N ILE A 15 -8.40 -5.47 0.04
CA ILE A 15 -7.25 -4.60 0.22
C ILE A 15 -7.17 -4.27 1.71
N LEU A 16 -6.00 -4.49 2.28
CA LEU A 16 -5.66 -4.00 3.62
C LEU A 16 -4.51 -3.02 3.48
N ILE A 17 -4.62 -1.85 4.12
CA ILE A 17 -3.55 -0.85 4.13
C ILE A 17 -3.14 -0.61 5.58
N PHE A 18 -1.85 -0.76 5.84
CA PHE A 18 -1.23 -0.55 7.15
C PHE A 18 -0.21 0.57 7.06
N GLY A 19 -0.08 1.32 8.15
CA GLY A 19 0.85 2.43 8.24
C GLY A 19 0.70 3.18 9.55
N THR A 20 1.35 4.33 9.65
CA THR A 20 1.24 5.21 10.81
C THR A 20 1.05 6.64 10.33
N ASN A 21 0.45 7.52 11.14
CA ASN A 21 0.26 8.92 10.77
C ASN A 21 1.60 9.61 10.40
N PRO A 22 2.72 9.43 11.15
CA PRO A 22 4.00 9.98 10.74
C PRO A 22 4.50 9.42 9.39
N GLY A 23 4.20 8.14 9.12
CA GLY A 23 4.51 7.52 7.84
C GLY A 23 3.74 8.15 6.68
N LEU A 24 2.45 8.42 6.87
CA LEU A 24 1.60 9.10 5.88
C LEU A 24 2.04 10.53 5.63
N GLU A 25 2.31 11.29 6.69
CA GLU A 25 2.80 12.67 6.60
C GLU A 25 4.14 12.76 5.87
N ASP A 26 5.04 11.80 6.11
CA ASP A 26 6.31 11.72 5.41
C ASP A 26 6.09 11.41 3.92
N LEU A 27 5.20 10.46 3.62
CA LEU A 27 4.87 10.05 2.26
C LEU A 27 4.24 11.20 1.45
N ALA A 28 3.39 12.01 2.08
CA ALA A 28 2.76 13.19 1.48
C ALA A 28 3.77 14.30 1.07
N LYS A 29 4.89 14.39 1.78
CA LYS A 29 5.93 15.41 1.54
C LYS A 29 6.90 15.02 0.42
N HIS A 30 6.97 13.75 0.07
CA HIS A 30 7.91 13.24 -0.93
C HIS A 30 7.29 13.22 -2.33
N LYS A 31 8.01 13.77 -3.32
CA LYS A 31 7.60 13.77 -4.73
C LYS A 31 7.79 12.41 -5.42
N ILE A 32 8.71 11.62 -4.89
CA ILE A 32 9.10 10.32 -5.46
C ILE A 32 8.84 9.27 -4.40
N LEU A 33 8.09 8.25 -4.79
CA LEU A 33 7.80 7.08 -3.99
C LEU A 33 8.43 5.86 -4.66
N ALA A 34 8.94 4.95 -3.86
CA ALA A 34 9.32 3.62 -4.31
C ALA A 34 8.22 2.63 -3.92
N ILE A 35 7.98 1.66 -4.80
CA ILE A 35 7.01 0.59 -4.57
C ILE A 35 7.76 -0.72 -4.77
N ASP A 36 7.70 -1.60 -3.76
CA ASP A 36 8.29 -2.94 -3.83
C ASP A 36 7.23 -4.02 -3.55
N GLN A 37 7.41 -5.18 -4.17
CA GLN A 37 6.50 -6.31 -4.07
C GLN A 37 7.28 -7.61 -3.84
N THR A 38 6.91 -8.37 -2.82
CA THR A 38 7.73 -9.53 -2.39
C THR A 38 7.58 -10.75 -3.29
N PHE A 39 6.44 -10.93 -3.97
CA PHE A 39 6.15 -12.15 -4.72
C PHE A 39 5.81 -11.87 -6.18
N LYS A 40 6.50 -12.53 -7.11
CA LYS A 40 6.21 -12.44 -8.55
C LYS A 40 4.88 -13.11 -8.92
N ILE A 41 4.49 -14.17 -8.20
CA ILE A 41 3.24 -14.90 -8.36
C ILE A 41 2.65 -15.13 -6.98
N VAL A 42 1.38 -14.75 -6.79
CA VAL A 42 0.64 -14.95 -5.54
C VAL A 42 -0.54 -15.87 -5.85
N PRO A 43 -0.63 -17.05 -5.21
CA PRO A 43 -1.81 -17.91 -5.33
C PRO A 43 -3.05 -17.17 -4.83
N CYS A 44 -4.24 -17.46 -5.39
CA CYS A 44 -5.50 -16.83 -4.97
C CYS A 44 -5.83 -17.01 -3.47
N THR A 45 -5.14 -17.92 -2.78
CA THR A 45 -5.29 -18.19 -1.35
C THR A 45 -4.43 -17.29 -0.46
N SER A 46 -3.46 -16.58 -1.01
CA SER A 46 -2.52 -15.72 -0.29
C SER A 46 -2.79 -14.24 -0.53
N TYR A 47 -2.16 -13.38 0.26
CA TYR A 47 -2.05 -11.96 -0.04
C TYR A 47 -0.68 -11.68 -0.64
N GLU A 48 -0.67 -10.78 -1.61
CA GLU A 48 0.50 -10.06 -2.04
C GLU A 48 0.90 -9.06 -0.98
N PHE A 49 2.18 -9.03 -0.66
CA PHE A 49 2.78 -8.00 0.19
C PHE A 49 3.39 -6.92 -0.69
N LEU A 50 2.87 -5.71 -0.58
CA LEU A 50 3.35 -4.52 -1.28
C LEU A 50 3.78 -3.48 -0.26
N THR A 51 4.92 -2.84 -0.50
CA THR A 51 5.42 -1.73 0.31
C THR A 51 5.42 -0.44 -0.49
N ILE A 52 5.17 0.66 0.20
CA ILE A 52 5.34 2.00 -0.36
C ILE A 52 6.27 2.75 0.57
N ASP A 53 7.34 3.23 -0.05
CA ASP A 53 8.52 3.72 0.64
C ASP A 53 8.84 5.14 0.15
N THR A 54 9.40 5.96 1.05
CA THR A 54 10.03 7.22 0.67
C THR A 54 11.52 7.00 0.43
N ILE A 55 12.09 7.74 -0.51
CA ILE A 55 13.53 7.69 -0.79
C ILE A 55 14.22 8.85 -0.07
N VAL A 56 15.03 8.53 0.94
CA VAL A 56 15.79 9.51 1.73
C VAL A 56 17.26 9.20 1.58
N ILE A 57 18.03 10.14 1.01
CA ILE A 57 19.49 10.01 0.84
C ILE A 57 19.84 8.63 0.25
N SER A 58 19.28 8.32 -0.92
CA SER A 58 19.45 7.05 -1.64
C SER A 58 19.02 5.76 -0.90
N THR A 59 18.31 5.88 0.22
CA THR A 59 17.79 4.73 0.98
C THR A 59 16.27 4.68 0.89
N SER A 60 15.72 3.49 0.63
CA SER A 60 14.27 3.24 0.68
C SER A 60 13.83 3.05 2.13
N ILE A 61 12.90 3.88 2.60
CA ILE A 61 12.34 3.78 3.95
C ILE A 61 10.85 3.47 3.84
N GLN A 62 10.47 2.28 4.27
CA GLN A 62 9.08 1.82 4.28
C GLN A 62 8.18 2.71 5.14
N LYS A 63 7.00 3.06 4.61
CA LYS A 63 5.98 3.84 5.31
C LYS A 63 4.63 3.15 5.35
N ILE A 64 4.28 2.49 4.26
CA ILE A 64 2.99 1.82 4.07
C ILE A 64 3.22 0.39 3.65
N ILE A 65 2.38 -0.49 4.17
CA ILE A 65 2.25 -1.87 3.74
C ILE A 65 0.83 -2.05 3.22
N ALA A 66 0.68 -2.61 2.02
CA ALA A 66 -0.60 -3.03 1.47
C ALA A 66 -0.62 -4.54 1.27
N LEU A 67 -1.71 -5.18 1.68
CA LEU A 67 -1.99 -6.58 1.38
C LEU A 67 -3.09 -6.66 0.32
N LEU A 68 -2.78 -7.28 -0.82
CA LEU A 68 -3.67 -7.36 -1.98
C LEU A 68 -3.97 -8.84 -2.32
N ARG A 69 -5.19 -9.16 -2.74
CA ARG A 69 -5.53 -10.53 -3.20
C ARG A 69 -5.22 -10.80 -4.65
N SER A 70 -4.96 -9.76 -5.45
CA SER A 70 -4.78 -9.88 -6.90
C SER A 70 -3.89 -8.76 -7.45
N LYS A 71 -3.07 -9.11 -8.45
CA LYS A 71 -2.14 -8.21 -9.17
C LYS A 71 -2.77 -7.54 -10.39
N THR A 72 -4.08 -7.29 -10.37
CA THR A 72 -4.74 -6.62 -11.50
C THR A 72 -4.53 -5.11 -11.42
N GLU A 73 -4.43 -4.46 -12.59
CA GLU A 73 -4.39 -3.00 -12.69
C GLU A 73 -5.52 -2.33 -11.90
N TYR A 74 -6.72 -2.92 -11.98
CA TYR A 74 -7.89 -2.48 -11.22
C TYR A 74 -7.64 -2.37 -9.71
N ILE A 75 -6.94 -3.34 -9.11
CA ILE A 75 -6.65 -3.33 -7.68
C ILE A 75 -5.63 -2.27 -7.32
N TYR A 76 -4.61 -2.05 -8.17
CA TYR A 76 -3.65 -0.97 -7.97
C TYR A 76 -4.30 0.41 -8.08
N LEU A 77 -5.27 0.59 -8.99
CA LEU A 77 -6.02 1.83 -9.11
C LEU A 77 -6.84 2.11 -7.85
N ILE A 78 -7.52 1.10 -7.29
CA ILE A 78 -8.27 1.26 -6.03
C ILE A 78 -7.30 1.58 -4.87
N LEU A 79 -6.19 0.85 -4.75
CA LEU A 79 -5.17 1.11 -3.73
C LEU A 79 -4.69 2.56 -3.82
N TYR A 80 -4.33 3.02 -5.01
CA TYR A 80 -3.84 4.37 -5.24
C TYR A 80 -4.89 5.45 -4.90
N GLN A 81 -6.14 5.24 -5.28
CA GLN A 81 -7.24 6.15 -4.92
C GLN A 81 -7.42 6.21 -3.41
N LYS A 82 -7.42 5.06 -2.72
CA LYS A 82 -7.56 5.02 -1.26
C LYS A 82 -6.39 5.65 -0.53
N LEU A 83 -5.17 5.47 -1.01
CA LEU A 83 -4.01 6.17 -0.44
C LEU A 83 -4.13 7.69 -0.58
N LYS A 84 -4.63 8.19 -1.71
CA LYS A 84 -4.88 9.64 -1.86
C LYS A 84 -5.90 10.17 -0.88
N GLU A 85 -6.99 9.44 -0.66
CA GLU A 85 -8.00 9.80 0.33
C GLU A 85 -7.38 9.86 1.73
N ILE A 86 -6.70 8.78 2.15
CA ILE A 86 -6.06 8.67 3.48
C ILE A 86 -4.99 9.75 3.70
N ILE A 87 -4.27 10.17 2.66
CA ILE A 87 -3.23 11.20 2.75
C ILE A 87 -3.82 12.62 2.77
N SER A 88 -5.02 12.80 2.21
CA SER A 88 -5.69 14.11 2.12
C SER A 88 -6.57 14.42 3.34
N GLU A 89 -6.82 13.44 4.20
CA GLU A 89 -7.46 13.57 5.52
C GLU A 89 -6.48 14.15 6.56
#